data_AF-A0A7Z9GWX4-F1
#
_entry.id   AF-A0A7Z9GWX4-F1
#
_cell.length_a   1.000
_cell.length_b   1.000
_cell.length_c   1.000
_cell.angle_alpha   90.00
_cell.angle_beta   90.00
_cell.angle_gamma   90.00
#
_symmetry.space_group_name_H-M   'P 1'
#
loop_
_entity.id
_entity.type
_entity.pdbx_description
1 polymer ?
#
loop_
_entity_poly.entity_id
_entity_poly.type
_entity_poly.pdbx_seq_one_letter_code
_entity_poly.pdbx_strand_id
1 'polypeptide(L)'
;AVGLTYGALKTEQKKFLKDLVFEYMRVMPAPVMAERNKAIMAAKPENIHFAWAGSRKPGVGHYYRIQGPTFLVEFVNTQPDAAGNPASHIHLIWRDLSGDFAIPVAKK
;
A
#
# COMPACT_ATOMS: atom_id res chain seq x y z
N ALA A 1 -8.09 8.93 -5.68
CA ALA A 1 -6.87 9.26 -4.91
C ALA A 1 -5.88 9.94 -5.85
N VAL A 2 -4.87 10.67 -5.33
CA VAL A 2 -3.77 11.21 -6.16
C VAL A 2 -2.71 10.12 -6.34
N GLY A 3 -2.25 9.87 -7.57
CA GLY A 3 -1.25 8.85 -7.92
C GLY A 3 -1.46 8.25 -9.32
N LEU A 4 -0.56 7.35 -9.73
CA LEU A 4 -0.71 6.57 -10.97
C LEU A 4 -1.71 5.44 -10.75
N THR A 5 -2.74 5.36 -11.58
CA THR A 5 -3.69 4.24 -11.54
C THR A 5 -3.04 2.97 -12.06
N TYR A 6 -3.48 1.83 -11.54
CA TYR A 6 -3.06 0.51 -12.02
C TYR A 6 -3.32 0.37 -13.52
N GLY A 7 -4.42 0.93 -14.03
CA GLY A 7 -4.74 0.96 -15.46
C GLY A 7 -3.67 1.66 -16.32
N ALA A 8 -3.09 2.75 -15.83
CA ALA A 8 -2.08 3.56 -16.52
C ALA A 8 -0.65 2.95 -16.50
N LEU A 9 -0.42 1.93 -15.69
CA LEU A 9 0.87 1.25 -15.61
C LEU A 9 1.13 0.32 -16.81
N LYS A 10 2.41 0.20 -17.20
CA LYS A 10 2.87 -0.81 -18.17
C LYS A 10 2.77 -2.22 -17.58
N THR A 11 2.83 -3.25 -18.43
CA THR A 11 2.66 -4.65 -18.03
C THR A 11 3.59 -5.08 -16.89
N GLU A 12 4.87 -4.69 -16.96
CA GLU A 12 5.88 -5.03 -15.95
C GLU A 12 5.60 -4.30 -14.62
N GLN A 13 5.18 -3.04 -14.70
CA GLN A 13 4.82 -2.23 -13.53
C GLN A 13 3.55 -2.74 -12.86
N LYS A 14 2.57 -3.21 -13.65
CA LYS A 14 1.36 -3.88 -13.17
C LYS A 14 1.70 -5.14 -12.38
N LYS A 15 2.60 -5.97 -12.92
CA LYS A 15 3.09 -7.15 -12.22
C LYS A 15 3.79 -6.76 -10.91
N PHE A 16 4.69 -5.79 -10.97
CA PHE A 16 5.43 -5.33 -9.78
C PHE A 16 4.49 -4.80 -8.69
N LEU A 17 3.48 -3.98 -9.04
CA LEU A 17 2.51 -3.48 -8.08
C LEU A 17 1.66 -4.59 -7.47
N LYS A 18 1.26 -5.59 -8.26
CA LYS A 18 0.56 -6.78 -7.76
C LYS A 18 1.40 -7.58 -6.79
N ASP A 19 2.64 -7.87 -7.16
CA ASP A 19 3.58 -8.59 -6.32
C ASP A 19 3.79 -7.82 -5.00
N LEU A 20 3.99 -6.50 -5.08
CA LEU A 20 4.15 -5.65 -3.91
C LEU A 20 2.93 -5.68 -2.98
N VAL A 21 1.70 -5.60 -3.50
CA VAL A 21 0.48 -5.73 -2.67
C VAL A 21 0.39 -7.13 -2.04
N PHE A 22 0.76 -8.17 -2.79
CA PHE A 22 0.80 -9.54 -2.28
C PHE A 22 1.81 -9.71 -1.13
N GLU A 23 2.98 -9.06 -1.20
CA GLU A 23 3.98 -9.08 -0.12
C GLU A 23 3.42 -8.59 1.22
N TYR A 24 2.51 -7.62 1.19
CA TYR A 24 1.81 -7.19 2.41
C TYR A 24 0.78 -8.21 2.87
N MET A 25 0.01 -8.80 1.95
CA MET A 25 -1.04 -9.75 2.32
C MET A 25 -0.49 -11.09 2.81
N ARG A 26 0.65 -11.55 2.28
CA ARG A 26 1.19 -12.89 2.57
C ARG A 26 1.61 -13.08 4.03
N VAL A 27 1.88 -12.00 4.76
CA VAL A 27 2.23 -12.05 6.20
C VAL A 27 0.99 -12.07 7.11
N MET A 28 -0.20 -11.96 6.53
CA MET A 28 -1.46 -12.04 7.27
C MET A 28 -1.89 -13.51 7.42
N PRO A 29 -2.73 -13.85 8.41
CA PRO A 29 -3.35 -15.17 8.48
C PRO A 29 -4.07 -15.50 7.16
N ALA A 30 -3.94 -16.74 6.69
CA ALA A 30 -4.45 -17.17 5.39
C ALA A 30 -5.93 -16.80 5.13
N PRO A 31 -6.86 -16.91 6.11
CA PRO A 31 -8.24 -16.47 5.91
C PRO A 31 -8.36 -14.96 5.63
N VAL A 32 -7.58 -14.14 6.33
CA VAL A 32 -7.56 -12.68 6.19
C VAL A 32 -7.01 -12.27 4.82
N MET A 33 -5.92 -12.92 4.39
CA MET A 33 -5.37 -12.73 3.05
C MET A 33 -6.40 -13.07 1.97
N ALA A 34 -7.08 -14.22 2.08
CA ALA A 34 -8.07 -14.66 1.11
C ALA A 34 -9.25 -13.69 1.01
N GLU A 35 -9.76 -13.21 2.15
CA GLU A 35 -10.83 -12.21 2.22
C GLU A 35 -10.43 -10.88 1.57
N ARG A 36 -9.24 -10.35 1.93
CA ARG A 36 -8.74 -9.08 1.38
C ARG A 36 -8.49 -9.17 -0.13
N ASN A 37 -7.90 -10.27 -0.60
CA ASN A 37 -7.70 -10.48 -2.03
C ASN A 37 -9.04 -10.56 -2.78
N LYS A 38 -10.05 -11.26 -2.22
CA LYS A 38 -11.40 -11.29 -2.78
C LYS A 38 -12.01 -9.89 -2.87
N ALA A 39 -11.89 -9.08 -1.80
CA ALA A 39 -12.40 -7.71 -1.77
C ALA A 39 -11.72 -6.82 -2.82
N ILE A 40 -10.40 -6.92 -2.98
CA ILE A 40 -9.63 -6.18 -3.99
C ILE A 40 -10.09 -6.52 -5.41
N MET A 41 -10.27 -7.82 -5.72
CA MET A 41 -10.70 -8.25 -7.05
C MET A 41 -12.14 -7.82 -7.34
N ALA A 42 -13.04 -7.90 -6.35
CA ALA A 42 -14.42 -7.41 -6.49
C ALA A 42 -14.49 -5.90 -6.69
N ALA A 43 -13.56 -5.15 -6.08
CA ALA A 43 -13.51 -3.70 -6.13
C ALA A 43 -12.71 -3.13 -7.31
N LYS A 44 -12.47 -3.93 -8.36
CA LYS A 44 -11.83 -3.49 -9.61
C LYS A 44 -10.36 -3.03 -9.41
N PRO A 45 -9.37 -3.93 -9.55
CA PRO A 45 -7.96 -3.62 -9.34
C PRO A 45 -7.42 -2.44 -10.16
N GLU A 46 -8.05 -2.09 -11.29
CA GLU A 46 -7.74 -0.91 -12.10
C GLU A 46 -7.84 0.41 -11.32
N ASN A 47 -8.62 0.43 -10.24
CA ASN A 47 -8.81 1.59 -9.35
C ASN A 47 -7.75 1.68 -8.25
N ILE A 48 -6.77 0.78 -8.21
CA ILE A 48 -5.63 0.88 -7.29
C ILE A 48 -4.72 2.00 -7.79
N HIS A 49 -4.31 2.89 -6.89
CA HIS A 49 -3.39 3.99 -7.16
C HIS A 49 -2.06 3.74 -6.45
N PHE A 50 -0.96 3.99 -7.14
CA PHE A 50 0.38 4.07 -6.57
C PHE A 50 0.86 5.52 -6.52
N ALA A 51 1.42 5.94 -5.39
CA ALA A 51 2.07 7.24 -5.24
C ALA A 51 3.42 7.10 -4.54
N TRP A 52 4.40 7.89 -4.98
CA TRP A 52 5.74 7.99 -4.38
C TRP A 52 5.94 9.40 -3.85
N ALA A 53 6.61 9.54 -2.71
CA ALA A 53 7.08 10.81 -2.20
C ALA A 53 8.49 10.68 -1.60
N GLY A 54 9.29 11.73 -1.72
CA GLY A 54 10.66 11.77 -1.23
C GLY A 54 11.70 11.33 -2.25
N SER A 55 12.87 10.95 -1.74
CA SER A 55 14.07 10.69 -2.54
C SER A 55 13.93 9.45 -3.40
N ARG A 56 14.58 9.44 -4.57
CA ARG A 56 14.80 8.23 -5.39
C ARG A 56 16.14 7.55 -5.11
N LYS A 57 16.97 8.16 -4.24
CA LYS A 57 18.28 7.64 -3.85
C LYS A 57 18.11 6.66 -2.67
N PRO A 58 18.68 5.45 -2.75
CA PRO A 58 18.69 4.51 -1.62
C PRO A 58 19.26 5.12 -0.34
N GLY A 59 18.71 4.73 0.80
CA GLY A 59 19.13 5.19 2.13
C GLY A 59 18.72 6.62 2.47
N VAL A 60 17.94 7.30 1.62
CA VAL A 60 17.41 8.65 1.87
C VAL A 60 15.90 8.57 2.05
N GLY A 61 15.35 9.51 2.83
CA GLY A 61 13.93 9.58 3.17
C GLY A 61 13.00 9.39 1.98
N HIS A 62 12.13 8.37 2.05
CA HIS A 62 11.13 8.08 1.04
C HIS A 62 9.86 7.44 1.62
N TYR A 63 8.80 7.54 0.84
CA TYR A 63 7.46 7.10 1.16
C TYR A 63 6.79 6.57 -0.10
N TYR A 64 5.94 5.56 0.05
CA TYR A 64 4.97 5.24 -0.98
C TYR A 64 3.63 4.81 -0.40
N ARG A 65 2.60 5.03 -1.22
CA ARG A 65 1.22 4.67 -0.92
C ARG A 65 0.66 3.78 -2.01
N ILE A 66 -0.04 2.73 -1.61
CA ILE A 66 -0.88 1.93 -2.50
C ILE A 66 -2.30 1.99 -1.97
N GLN A 67 -3.21 2.53 -2.74
CA GLN A 67 -4.58 2.74 -2.29
C GLN A 67 -5.57 2.21 -3.31
N GLY A 68 -6.37 1.23 -2.91
CA GLY A 68 -7.55 0.77 -3.63
C GLY A 68 -8.83 1.23 -2.94
N PRO A 69 -10.00 0.86 -3.47
CA PRO A 69 -11.28 1.19 -2.83
C PRO A 69 -11.48 0.52 -1.47
N THR A 70 -10.84 -0.64 -1.24
CA THR A 70 -11.03 -1.46 -0.03
C THR A 70 -9.88 -1.36 0.97
N PHE A 71 -8.73 -0.81 0.57
CA PHE A 71 -7.53 -0.85 1.38
C PHE A 71 -6.57 0.32 1.11
N LEU A 72 -5.70 0.55 2.09
CA LEU A 72 -4.58 1.47 2.01
C LEU A 72 -3.32 0.80 2.58
N VAL A 73 -2.23 0.85 1.82
CA VAL A 73 -0.88 0.52 2.28
C VAL A 73 -0.07 1.81 2.32
N GLU A 74 0.62 2.05 3.44
CA GLU A 74 1.62 3.11 3.55
C GLU A 74 2.96 2.52 3.99
N PHE A 75 4.00 2.87 3.24
CA PHE A 75 5.40 2.66 3.59
C PHE A 75 6.00 4.02 3.90
N VAL A 76 6.65 4.15 5.05
CA VAL A 76 7.38 5.37 5.44
C VAL A 76 8.78 4.96 5.88
N ASN A 77 9.80 5.57 5.29
CA ASN A 77 11.17 5.51 5.81
C ASN A 77 11.81 6.87 5.70
N THR A 78 11.58 7.73 6.69
CA THR A 78 12.05 9.13 6.71
C THR A 78 12.69 9.53 8.03
N GLN A 79 12.62 8.67 9.04
CA GLN A 79 13.13 8.97 10.38
C GLN A 79 14.61 8.59 10.48
N PRO A 80 15.46 9.48 11.03
CA PRO A 80 16.86 9.18 11.27
C PRO A 80 17.06 8.31 12.51
N ASP A 81 18.18 7.59 12.57
CA ASP A 81 18.66 6.93 13.79
C ASP A 81 19.67 7.78 14.58
N ALA A 82 20.08 7.26 15.74
CA ALA A 82 21.06 7.89 16.63
C ALA A 82 22.47 7.99 16.02
N ALA A 83 22.78 7.23 14.97
CA ALA A 83 24.05 7.29 14.26
C ALA A 83 24.03 8.33 13.11
N GLY A 84 22.91 9.02 12.89
CA GLY A 84 22.76 10.04 11.87
C GLY A 84 22.43 9.49 10.48
N ASN A 85 22.05 8.21 10.35
CA ASN A 85 21.54 7.69 9.09
C ASN A 85 20.18 8.34 8.82
N PRO A 86 19.94 8.95 7.64
CA PRO A 86 18.77 9.82 7.45
C PRO A 86 17.43 9.09 7.29
N ALA A 87 17.44 7.78 7.02
CA ALA A 87 16.24 6.98 6.80
C ALA A 87 16.50 5.50 7.10
N SER A 88 16.47 5.14 8.38
CA SER A 88 16.73 3.77 8.85
C SER A 88 15.63 3.20 9.75
N HIS A 89 14.49 3.89 9.88
CA HIS A 89 13.34 3.44 10.66
C HIS A 89 12.11 3.30 9.76
N ILE A 90 11.82 2.06 9.36
CA ILE A 90 10.73 1.74 8.44
C ILE A 90 9.44 1.52 9.22
N HIS A 91 8.37 2.21 8.80
CA HIS A 91 7.00 1.90 9.18
C HIS A 91 6.23 1.36 7.98
N LEU A 92 5.44 0.32 8.24
CA LEU A 92 4.59 -0.35 7.26
C LEU A 92 3.21 -0.56 7.86
N ILE A 93 2.18 -0.09 7.17
CA ILE A 93 0.81 -0.32 7.59
C ILE A 93 -0.06 -0.81 6.44
N TRP A 94 -1.02 -1.65 6.80
CA TRP A 94 -2.18 -1.97 5.99
C TRP A 94 -3.43 -1.51 6.73
N ARG A 95 -4.29 -0.73 6.08
CA ARG A 95 -5.57 -0.28 6.61
C ARG A 95 -6.71 -0.81 5.75
N ASP A 96 -7.75 -1.29 6.41
CA ASP A 96 -9.02 -1.65 5.80
C ASP A 96 -9.91 -0.41 5.77
N LEU A 97 -10.43 -0.06 4.59
CA LEU A 97 -11.25 1.14 4.41
C LEU A 97 -12.76 0.90 4.59
N SER A 98 -13.19 -0.36 4.74
CA SER A 98 -14.61 -0.74 4.85
C SER A 98 -15.25 -0.46 6.22
N GLY A 99 -14.43 -0.10 7.21
CA GLY A 99 -14.85 0.27 8.57
C GLY A 99 -13.75 1.03 9.29
N ASP A 100 -13.02 1.88 8.56
CA ASP A 100 -11.87 2.62 9.08
C ASP A 100 -12.29 3.61 10.18
N PHE A 101 -11.31 4.09 10.94
CA PHE A 101 -11.56 5.08 11.99
C PHE A 101 -12.36 6.27 11.46
N ALA A 102 -13.44 6.61 12.18
CA ALA A 102 -14.42 7.64 11.82
C ALA A 102 -15.28 7.35 10.56
N ILE A 103 -15.26 6.13 10.02
CA ILE A 103 -16.19 5.66 9.00
C ILE A 103 -17.26 4.78 9.67
N PRO A 104 -18.57 5.07 9.48
CA PRO A 104 -19.63 4.18 9.94
C PRO A 104 -19.46 2.79 9.32
N VAL A 105 -19.59 1.73 10.12
CA VAL A 105 -19.59 0.35 9.58
C VAL A 105 -20.73 0.24 8.58
N ALA A 106 -20.40 -0.07 7.32
CA ALA A 106 -21.41 -0.31 6.30
C ALA A 106 -22.30 -1.47 6.75
N LYS A 107 -23.62 -1.31 6.68
CA LYS A 107 -24.55 -2.42 6.92
C LYS A 107 -24.28 -3.48 5.85
N LYS A 108 -23.94 -4.69 6.28
CA LYS A 108 -23.79 -5.87 5.41
C LYS A 108 -25.10 -6.21 4.73
#